data_AF-A0AA96LF59-F1
#
_entry.id   AF-A0AA96LF59-F1
#
_cell.length_a   1.000
_cell.length_b   1.000
_cell.length_c   1.000
_cell.angle_alpha   90.00
_cell.angle_beta   90.00
_cell.angle_gamma   90.00
#
_symmetry.space_group_name_H-M   'P 1'
#
loop_
_entity.id
_entity.type
_entity.pdbx_description
1 polymer ?
#
loop_
_entity_poly.entity_id
_entity_poly.type
_entity_poly.pdbx_seq_one_letter_code
_entity_poly.pdbx_strand_id
1 'polypeptide(L)' 'METTAEQVARWMLEKLKAAGILYQSEAVNYIAAHFGERFIYVNENGNRSIDKEVKKIFKKLHGGHAAWERDGFFWGWH' A
#
# COMPACT_ATOMS: atom_id res chain seq x y z
N MET A 1 0.35 -21.78 2.85
CA MET A 1 1.38 -20.73 3.02
C MET A 1 0.65 -19.44 3.35
N GLU A 2 1.05 -18.77 4.41
CA GLU A 2 0.44 -17.50 4.82
C GLU A 2 0.98 -16.33 4.00
N THR A 3 0.12 -15.41 3.60
CA THR A 3 0.55 -14.18 2.91
C THR A 3 1.46 -13.34 3.80
N THR A 4 2.57 -12.81 3.30
CA THR A 4 3.47 -11.97 4.09
C THR A 4 3.32 -10.49 3.75
N ALA A 5 3.74 -9.60 4.66
CA ALA A 5 3.78 -8.16 4.40
C ALA A 5 4.66 -7.81 3.18
N GLU A 6 5.69 -8.61 2.91
CA GLU A 6 6.54 -8.46 1.74
C GLU A 6 5.80 -8.76 0.43
N GLN A 7 4.94 -9.79 0.39
CA GLN A 7 4.12 -10.08 -0.77
C GLN A 7 3.14 -8.94 -1.07
N VAL A 8 2.53 -8.37 -0.04
CA VAL A 8 1.64 -7.20 -0.17
C VAL A 8 2.40 -5.98 -0.70
N ALA A 9 3.56 -5.68 -0.13
CA ALA A 9 4.39 -4.56 -0.55
C ALA A 9 4.90 -4.70 -2.00
N ARG A 10 5.27 -5.92 -2.42
CA ARG A 10 5.63 -6.20 -3.82
C ARG A 10 4.44 -5.98 -4.76
N TRP A 11 3.24 -6.42 -4.38
CA TRP A 11 2.04 -6.16 -5.17
C TRP A 11 1.79 -4.65 -5.32
N MET A 12 1.90 -3.87 -4.24
CA MET A 12 1.75 -2.41 -4.30
C MET A 12 2.75 -1.77 -5.27
N LEU A 13 4.01 -2.22 -5.25
CA LEU A 13 5.05 -1.72 -6.16
C LEU A 13 4.73 -2.04 -7.61
N GLU A 14 4.40 -3.28 -7.93
CA GLU A 14 4.10 -3.68 -9.30
C GLU A 14 2.85 -2.98 -9.83
N LYS A 15 1.81 -2.85 -9.00
CA LYS A 15 0.60 -2.09 -9.33
C LYS A 15 0.91 -0.62 -9.62
N LEU A 16 1.71 0.02 -8.76
CA LEU A 16 2.09 1.41 -8.93
C LEU A 16 2.95 1.63 -10.19
N LYS A 17 3.92 0.76 -10.45
CA LYS A 17 4.76 0.82 -11.66
C LYS A 17 3.93 0.66 -12.93
N ALA A 18 2.92 -0.21 -12.91
CA ALA A 18 2.06 -0.45 -14.06
C ALA A 18 1.06 0.70 -14.31
N ALA A 19 0.50 1.29 -13.25
CA ALA A 19 -0.56 2.29 -13.35
C ALA A 19 -0.06 3.74 -13.27
N GLY A 20 1.16 3.99 -12.79
CA GLY A 20 1.71 5.31 -12.51
C GLY A 20 1.16 5.96 -11.24
N ILE A 21 -0.06 5.62 -10.81
CA ILE A 21 -0.71 6.11 -9.60
C ILE A 21 -1.38 4.93 -8.85
N LEU A 22 -1.31 4.94 -7.51
CA LEU A 22 -2.01 4.01 -6.64
C LEU A 22 -2.71 4.75 -5.50
N TYR A 23 -4.04 4.80 -5.51
CA TYR A 23 -4.82 5.40 -4.43
C TYR A 23 -4.81 4.53 -3.16
N GLN A 24 -4.75 5.14 -1.98
CA GLN A 24 -4.79 4.41 -0.72
C GLN A 24 -6.09 3.63 -0.53
N SER A 25 -7.23 4.17 -0.96
CA SER A 25 -8.53 3.49 -0.90
C SER A 25 -8.54 2.22 -1.74
N GLU A 26 -8.03 2.28 -2.98
CA GLU A 26 -7.88 1.11 -3.86
C GLU A 26 -6.96 0.06 -3.23
N ALA A 27 -5.79 0.49 -2.76
CA ALA A 27 -4.84 -0.41 -2.12
C ALA A 27 -5.43 -1.08 -0.87
N VAL A 28 -6.09 -0.32 0.01
CA VAL A 28 -6.76 -0.86 1.21
C VAL A 28 -7.82 -1.90 0.84
N ASN A 29 -8.69 -1.59 -0.13
CA ASN A 29 -9.77 -2.49 -0.53
C ASN A 29 -9.23 -3.77 -1.15
N TYR A 30 -8.25 -3.66 -2.05
CA TYR A 30 -7.62 -4.82 -2.67
C TYR A 30 -6.90 -5.68 -1.63
N ILE A 31 -6.12 -5.06 -0.74
CA ILE A 31 -5.35 -5.78 0.26
C ILE A 31 -6.28 -6.54 1.22
N ALA A 32 -7.35 -5.90 1.69
CA ALA A 32 -8.35 -6.56 2.53
C ALA A 32 -8.99 -7.76 1.84
N ALA A 33 -9.36 -7.63 0.56
CA ALA A 33 -10.06 -8.66 -0.19
C ALA A 33 -9.16 -9.83 -0.61
N HIS A 34 -7.89 -9.58 -0.95
CA HIS A 34 -7.00 -10.58 -1.56
C HIS A 34 -5.91 -11.11 -0.63
N PHE A 35 -5.49 -10.33 0.37
CA PHE A 35 -4.42 -10.69 1.30
C PHE A 35 -4.90 -10.83 2.75
N GLY A 36 -6.06 -10.25 3.05
CA GLY A 36 -6.74 -10.34 4.34
C GLY A 36 -6.64 -9.07 5.18
N GLU A 37 -7.62 -8.88 6.07
CA GLU A 37 -7.76 -7.68 6.88
C GLU A 37 -6.62 -7.45 7.88
N ARG A 38 -5.80 -8.47 8.18
CA ARG A 38 -4.63 -8.33 9.06
C ARG A 38 -3.59 -7.31 8.57
N PHE A 39 -3.63 -6.95 7.29
CA PHE A 39 -2.76 -5.93 6.70
C PHE A 39 -3.40 -4.53 6.69
N ILE A 40 -4.57 -4.37 7.29
CA ILE A 40 -5.29 -3.12 7.41
C ILE A 40 -5.49 -2.80 8.89
N TYR A 41 -5.29 -1.55 9.27
CA TYR A 41 -5.65 -1.04 10.58
C TYR A 41 -6.56 0.18 10.44
N VAL A 42 -7.33 0.46 11.49
CA VAL A 42 -8.11 1.69 11.61
C VAL A 42 -7.29 2.67 12.43
N ASN A 43 -7.01 3.86 11.88
CA ASN A 43 -6.29 4.90 12.61
C ASN A 43 -7.20 5.63 13.60
N GLU A 44 -6.64 6.57 14.38
CA GLU A 44 -7.37 7.32 15.40
C GLU A 44 -8.55 8.14 14.85
N ASN A 45 -8.55 8.44 13.55
CA ASN A 45 -9.61 9.16 12.87
C ASN A 45 -10.67 8.23 12.27
N GLY A 46 -10.64 6.93 12.55
CA GLY A 46 -11.57 5.95 11.99
C GLY A 46 -11.27 5.55 10.54
N ASN A 47 -10.15 5.99 9.96
CA ASN A 47 -9.80 5.70 8.57
C ASN A 47 -9.03 4.38 8.45
N ARG A 48 -9.43 3.54 7.50
CA ARG A 48 -8.68 2.33 7.12
C ARG A 48 -7.35 2.72 6.48
N SER A 49 -6.28 2.06 6.91
CA SER A 49 -4.92 2.30 6.45
C SER A 49 -4.15 1.00 6.34
N ILE A 50 -3.18 0.96 5.42
CA ILE A 50 -2.32 -0.19 5.21
C ILE A 50 -1.34 -0.33 6.39
N ASP A 51 -1.12 -1.57 6.83
CA ASP A 51 -0.23 -1.94 7.92
C ASP A 51 1.16 -1.30 7.81
N LYS A 52 1.74 -0.98 8.97
CA LYS A 52 3.00 -0.24 9.08
C LYS A 52 4.18 -1.03 8.51
N GLU A 53 4.21 -2.36 8.68
CA GLU A 53 5.29 -3.20 8.16
C GLU A 53 5.22 -3.29 6.62
N VAL A 54 4.01 -3.39 6.06
CA VAL A 54 3.79 -3.32 4.60
C VAL A 54 4.32 -2.00 4.04
N LYS A 55 3.92 -0.86 4.62
CA LYS A 55 4.38 0.48 4.20
C LYS A 55 5.89 0.63 4.28
N LYS A 56 6.52 0.10 5.34
CA LYS A 56 7.97 0.12 5.54
C LYS A 56 8.71 -0.71 4.49
N ILE A 57 8.22 -1.90 4.15
CA ILE A 57 8.81 -2.73 3.08
C ILE A 57 8.62 -2.06 1.73
N PHE A 58 7.41 -1.57 1.45
CA PHE A 58 7.10 -0.83 0.22
C PHE A 58 8.07 0.35 0.02
N LYS A 59 8.31 1.13 1.09
CA LYS A 59 9.28 2.23 1.09
C LYS A 59 10.69 1.80 0.69
N LYS A 60 11.14 0.64 1.17
CA LYS A 60 12.46 0.09 0.80
C LYS A 60 12.48 -0.37 -0.66
N LEU A 61 11.42 -1.04 -1.12
CA LEU A 61 11.36 -1.61 -2.46
C LEU A 61 11.34 -0.53 -3.56
N HIS A 62 10.60 0.56 -3.36
CA HIS A 62 10.50 1.60 -4.39
C HIS A 62 11.70 2.57 -4.40
N GLY A 63 12.60 2.53 -3.41
CA GLY A 63 13.88 3.27 -3.45
C GLY A 63 13.78 4.79 -3.66
N GLY A 64 12.65 5.41 -3.34
CA GLY A 64 12.38 6.83 -3.60
C GLY A 64 11.62 7.16 -4.90
N HIS A 65 11.36 6.18 -5.77
CA HIS A 65 10.58 6.38 -7.02
C HIS A 65 9.08 6.59 -6.78
N ALA A 66 8.53 6.06 -5.68
CA ALA A 66 7.16 6.36 -5.29
C ALA A 66 7.12 7.58 -4.34
N ALA A 67 6.37 8.62 -4.72
CA ALA A 67 6.08 9.77 -3.87
C ALA A 67 4.65 9.68 -3.32
N TRP A 68 4.45 10.02 -2.04
CA TRP A 68 3.12 10.09 -1.43
C TRP A 68 2.53 11.49 -1.60
N GLU A 69 1.37 11.58 -2.25
CA GLU A 69 0.61 12.81 -2.40
C GLU A 69 -0.51 12.87 -1.35
N ARG A 70 -0.43 13.88 -0.47
CA ARG A 70 -1.25 13.94 0.75
C ARG A 70 -2.68 14.34 0.45
N ASP A 71 -2.86 15.33 -0.41
CA ASP A 71 -4.18 15.90 -0.71
C ASP A 71 -5.01 14.95 -1.57
N GLY A 72 -4.34 14.19 -2.44
CA GLY A 72 -4.96 13.18 -3.30
C GLY A 72 -5.05 11.78 -2.70
N PHE A 73 -4.39 11.51 -1.57
CA PHE A 73 -4.29 10.19 -0.94
C PHE A 73 -3.80 9.07 -1.87
N PHE A 74 -2.75 9.33 -2.64
CA PHE A 74 -2.19 8.36 -3.57
C PHE A 74 -0.66 8.35 -3.57
N TRP A 75 -0.08 7.24 -4.05
CA TRP A 75 1.31 7.19 -4.46
C TRP A 75 1.43 7.44 -5.95
N GLY A 76 2.36 8.29 -6.38
CA GLY A 76 2.74 8.51 -7.77
C GLY A 76 4.12 7.92 -8.07
N TRP A 77 4.32 7.35 -9.26
CA TRP A 77 5.60 6.83 -9.73
C TRP A 77 6.38 7.89 -10.52
N HIS A 78 7.66 8.07 -10.19
CA HIS A 78 8.58 9.04 -10.81
C HIS A 78 9.92 8.41 -11.23
#